data_AF-A0AAU8IYB2-F1
#
_entry.id   AF-A0AAU8IYB2-F1
#
_cell.length_a   1.000
_cell.length_b   1.000
_cell.length_c   1.000
_cell.angle_alpha   90.00
_cell.angle_beta   90.00
_cell.angle_gamma   90.00
#
_symmetry.space_group_name_H-M   'P 1'
#
loop_
_entity.id
_entity.type
_entity.pdbx_description
1 polymer ?
#
loop_
_entity_poly.entity_id
_entity_poly.type
_entity_poly.pdbx_seq_one_letter_code
_entity_poly.pdbx_strand_id
1 'polypeptide(L)' 'MDVRHRDRLRHTLALLTARGINTPHARLACHSGVGFSRELRAAQKRGEVILVAPERLYAGT' A
#
# COMPACT_ATOMS: atom_id res chain seq x y z
N MET A 1 3.05 -0.70 10.86
CA MET A 1 2.80 -1.37 9.56
C MET A 1 4.09 -2.07 9.14
N ASP A 2 4.09 -3.40 9.11
CA ASP A 2 5.28 -4.26 8.90
C ASP A 2 5.16 -5.11 7.60
N VAL A 3 6.27 -5.66 7.10
CA VAL A 3 6.40 -6.40 5.83
C VAL A 3 5.38 -7.54 5.68
N ARG A 4 5.03 -8.21 6.78
CA ARG A 4 3.98 -9.26 6.78
C ARG A 4 2.61 -8.73 6.31
N HIS A 5 2.30 -7.47 6.63
CA HIS A 5 1.06 -6.83 6.18
C HIS A 5 1.13 -6.51 4.68
N ARG A 6 2.30 -6.12 4.16
CA ARG A 6 2.52 -5.90 2.72
C ARG A 6 2.33 -7.18 1.93
N ASP A 7 2.87 -8.30 2.40
CA ASP A 7 2.79 -9.57 1.69
C ASP A 7 1.35 -10.10 1.67
N ARG A 8 0.59 -9.90 2.76
CA ARG A 8 -0.85 -10.18 2.78
C ARG A 8 -1.61 -9.33 1.73
N LEU A 9 -1.33 -8.03 1.64
CA LEU A 9 -1.97 -7.15 0.65
C LEU A 9 -1.60 -7.52 -0.80
N ARG A 10 -0.34 -7.89 -1.05
CA ARG A 10 0.10 -8.40 -2.37
C ARG A 10 -0.61 -9.69 -2.74
N HIS A 11 -0.79 -10.60 -1.78
CA HIS A 11 -1.52 -11.83 -1.99
C HIS A 11 -3.00 -11.56 -2.34
N THR A 12 -3.65 -10.63 -1.63
CA THR A 12 -5.02 -10.21 -1.98
C THR A 12 -5.09 -9.60 -3.38
N LEU A 13 -4.12 -8.77 -3.76
CA LEU A 13 -4.03 -8.24 -5.13
C LEU A 13 -3.93 -9.35 -6.18
N ALA A 14 -3.06 -10.34 -5.96
CA ALA A 14 -2.92 -11.48 -6.87
C ALA A 14 -4.23 -12.28 -7.00
N LEU A 15 -4.98 -12.46 -5.91
CA LEU A 15 -6.30 -13.09 -5.95
C LEU A 15 -7.34 -12.27 -6.72
N LEU A 16 -7.28 -10.94 -6.65
CA LEU A 16 -8.15 -10.04 -7.42
C LEU A 16 -7.77 -10.06 -8.91
N THR A 17 -6.48 -10.08 -9.24
CA THR A 17 -5.99 -10.27 -10.61
C THR A 17 -6.47 -11.59 -11.19
N ALA A 18 -6.35 -12.69 -10.44
CA ALA A 18 -6.83 -14.01 -10.86
C ALA A 18 -8.35 -14.05 -11.12
N ARG A 19 -9.11 -13.13 -10.51
CA ARG A 19 -10.55 -12.96 -10.73
C ARG A 19 -10.90 -12.05 -11.91
N GLY A 20 -9.92 -11.60 -12.70
CA GLY A 20 -10.15 -10.73 -13.86
C GLY A 20 -10.38 -9.26 -13.50
N ILE A 21 -10.14 -8.86 -12.25
CA ILE A 21 -10.20 -7.45 -11.86
C ILE A 21 -8.93 -6.78 -12.38
N ASN A 22 -9.12 -5.69 -13.14
CA ASN A 22 -8.04 -4.93 -13.78
C ASN A 22 -7.18 -4.23 -12.71
N THR A 23 -6.24 -5.00 -12.18
CA THR A 23 -5.32 -4.66 -11.10
C THR A 23 -3.90 -4.24 -11.54
N PRO A 24 -3.45 -4.29 -12.82
CA PRO A 24 -2.10 -3.84 -13.15
C PRO A 24 -1.91 -2.32 -12.93
N HIS A 25 -3.00 -1.55 -12.89
CA HIS A 25 -2.98 -0.14 -12.50
C HIS A 25 -3.41 0.10 -11.04
N ALA A 26 -3.80 -0.94 -10.31
CA ALA A 26 -4.25 -0.82 -8.92
C ALA A 26 -3.03 -0.65 -8.00
N ARG A 27 -2.93 0.51 -7.36
CA ARG A 27 -1.92 0.78 -6.33
C ARG A 27 -2.49 0.52 -4.95
N LEU A 28 -1.72 -0.15 -4.09
CA LEU A 28 -2.10 -0.35 -2.69
C LEU A 28 -1.95 0.97 -1.92
N ALA A 29 -3.03 1.45 -1.33
CA ALA A 29 -2.98 2.55 -0.37
C ALA A 29 -2.80 2.00 1.06
N CYS A 30 -1.59 2.12 1.61
CA CYS A 30 -1.27 1.72 2.98
C CYS A 30 -1.47 2.91 3.92
N HIS A 31 -2.43 2.82 4.83
CA HIS A 31 -2.71 3.83 5.85
C HIS A 31 -2.09 3.44 7.19
N SER A 32 -1.44 4.37 7.89
CA SER A 32 -0.90 4.06 9.23
C SER A 32 -0.78 5.30 10.10
N GLY A 33 -1.46 5.28 11.25
CA GLY A 33 -1.40 6.35 12.26
C GLY A 33 -0.11 6.41 13.08
N VAL A 34 0.75 5.38 12.98
CA VAL A 34 1.98 5.22 13.78
C VAL A 34 3.25 5.24 12.93
N GLY A 35 3.11 5.48 11.62
CA GLY A 35 4.22 5.50 10.65
C GLY A 35 4.48 4.17 9.93
N PHE A 36 5.44 4.23 9.00
CA PHE A 36 5.73 3.14 8.04
C PHE A 36 7.13 2.57 8.22
N SER A 37 7.29 1.27 8.00
CA SER A 37 8.61 0.61 7.97
C SER A 37 9.48 1.15 6.82
N ARG A 38 10.80 0.91 6.90
CA ARG A 38 11.75 1.36 5.87
C ARG A 38 11.48 0.69 4.52
N GLU A 39 11.07 -0.57 4.54
CA GLU A 39 10.72 -1.37 3.36
C GLU A 39 9.49 -0.81 2.65
N LEU A 40 8.48 -0.36 3.40
CA LEU A 40 7.28 0.28 2.85
C LEU A 40 7.61 1.63 2.21
N ARG A 41 8.49 2.42 2.81
CA ARG A 41 8.99 3.67 2.21
C ARG A 41 9.78 3.41 0.92
N ALA A 42 10.59 2.34 0.89
CA ALA A 42 11.28 1.93 -0.33
C ALA A 42 10.30 1.45 -1.42
N ALA A 43 9.25 0.71 -1.05
CA ALA A 43 8.21 0.28 -1.99
C ALA A 43 7.42 1.48 -2.56
N GLN A 44 7.17 2.51 -1.75
CA GLN A 44 6.56 3.75 -2.24
C GLN A 44 7.44 4.44 -3.28
N LYS A 45 8.76 4.54 -3.03
CA LYS A 45 9.71 5.12 -4.00
C LYS A 45 9.75 4.37 -5.33
N ARG A 46 9.45 3.06 -5.33
CA ARG A 46 9.32 2.23 -6.55
C ARG A 46 7.94 2.31 -7.21
N GLY A 47 7.00 3.07 -6.64
CA GLY A 47 5.63 3.21 -7.17
C GLY A 47 4.73 1.99 -6.93
N GLU A 48 5.16 1.04 -6.10
CA GLU A 48 4.41 -0.20 -5.80
C GLU A 48 3.24 0.05 -4.84
N VAL A 49 3.37 1.05 -3.96
CA VAL A 49 2.38 1.39 -2.92
C VAL A 49 2.29 2.90 -2.75
N ILE A 50 1.14 3.37 -2.30
CA ILE A 50 0.91 4.74 -1.84
C ILE A 50 0.83 4.68 -0.31
N LEU A 51 1.69 5.42 0.39
CA LEU A 51 1.59 5.54 1.84
C LEU A 51 0.76 6.77 2.18
N VAL A 52 -0.28 6.55 2.96
CA VAL A 52 -1.20 7.59 3.39
C VAL A 52 -1.05 7.74 4.89
N ALA A 53 -0.23 8.71 5.29
CA ALA A 53 -0.04 9.06 6.70
C ALA A 53 -1.27 9.84 7.21
N PRO A 54 -1.60 9.78 8.52
CA PRO A 54 -2.75 10.48 9.08
C PRO A 54 -2.69 11.98 8.82
N GLU A 55 -1.51 12.57 8.74
CA GLU A 55 -1.33 13.98 8.38
C GLU A 55 -1.91 14.26 6.98
N ARG A 56 -1.79 13.33 6.02
CA ARG A 56 -2.42 13.50 4.70
C ARG A 56 -3.94 13.28 4.70
N LEU A 57 -4.48 12.53 5.65
CA LEU A 57 -5.93 12.29 5.76
C LEU A 57 -6.65 13.43 6.45
N TYR A 58 -6.01 14.05 7.44
CA TYR A 58 -6.64 15.04 8.31
C TYR A 58 -6.11 16.46 8.11
N ALA A 59 -4.92 16.66 7.56
CA ALA A 59 -4.33 17.99 7.35
C ALA A 59 -4.49 18.51 5.92
N GLY A 60 -5.61 18.16 5.25
CA GLY A 60 -5.92 18.46 3.85
C GLY A 60 -5.13 19.64 3.28
N THR A 61 -4.07 19.33 2.55
CA THR A 61 -3.22 20.29 1.82
C THR A 61 -2.81 19.67 0.51
#